data_AF-A0A101DB42-F1
#
_entry.id   AF-A0A101DB42-F1
#
_cell.length_a   1.000
_cell.length_b   1.000
_cell.length_c   1.000
_cell.angle_alpha   90.00
_cell.angle_beta   90.00
_cell.angle_gamma   90.00
#
_symmetry.space_group_name_H-M   'P 1'
#
loop_
_entity.id
_entity.type
_entity.pdbx_description
1 polymer ?
#
loop_
_entity_poly.entity_id
_entity_poly.type
_entity_poly.pdbx_seq_one_letter_code
_entity_poly.pdbx_strand_id
1 'polypeptide(L)' 'MGIDLPLIWAVIIAFGVMMYVVMDGFDLGIGILFPFVRDDGERDVMMNTVAPVWDGNETWLVLGGAALFGA' A
#
# COMPACT_ATOMS: atom_id res chain seq x y z
N MET A 1 12.75 28.51 -17.89
CA MET A 1 12.23 27.81 -16.70
C MET A 1 13.14 26.62 -16.46
N GLY A 2 13.79 26.56 -15.30
CA GLY A 2 14.51 25.35 -14.90
C GLY A 2 13.55 24.26 -14.48
N ILE A 3 14.02 23.02 -14.40
CA ILE A 3 13.26 21.91 -13.86
C ILE A 3 13.15 22.10 -12.33
N ASP A 4 11.93 22.12 -11.80
CA ASP A 4 11.66 22.20 -10.36
C ASP A 4 11.74 20.79 -9.75
N LEU A 5 12.95 20.45 -9.28
CA LEU A 5 13.23 19.15 -8.67
C LEU A 5 12.41 18.90 -7.38
N PRO A 6 12.25 19.87 -6.46
CA PRO A 6 11.34 19.71 -5.32
C PRO A 6 9.92 19.35 -5.72
N LEU A 7 9.34 20.03 -6.72
CA LEU A 7 7.99 19.73 -7.18
C LEU A 7 7.89 18.31 -7.77
N ILE A 8 8.88 17.89 -8.55
CA ILE A 8 8.91 16.53 -9.12
C ILE A 8 8.96 15.47 -8.02
N TRP A 9 9.85 15.63 -7.04
CA TRP A 9 9.95 14.68 -5.93
C TRP A 9 8.70 14.66 -5.07
N ALA A 10 8.08 15.82 -4.81
CA ALA A 10 6.80 15.89 -4.12
C ALA A 10 5.71 15.10 -4.84
N VAL A 11 5.64 15.18 -6.18
CA VAL A 11 4.68 14.40 -6.98
C VAL A 11 4.98 12.90 -6.91
N ILE A 12 6.26 12.49 -7.01
CA ILE A 12 6.66 11.08 -6.93
C ILE A 12 6.29 10.49 -5.55
N ILE A 13 6.61 11.22 -4.48
CA ILE A 13 6.28 10.81 -3.10
C ILE A 13 4.77 10.74 -2.90
N ALA A 14 4.03 11.78 -3.31
CA ALA A 14 2.58 11.81 -3.18
C ALA A 14 1.93 10.65 -3.96
N PHE A 15 2.43 10.35 -5.16
CA PHE A 15 1.99 9.21 -5.94
C PHE A 15 2.30 7.89 -5.23
N GLY A 16 3.52 7.72 -4.69
CA GLY A 16 3.89 6.51 -3.95
C GLY A 16 3.01 6.26 -2.72
N VAL A 17 2.75 7.30 -1.93
CA VAL A 17 1.86 7.23 -0.76
C VAL A 17 0.41 6.96 -1.17
N MET A 18 -0.08 7.61 -2.22
CA MET A 18 -1.43 7.36 -2.76
C MET A 18 -1.57 5.91 -3.21
N MET A 19 -0.59 5.37 -3.94
CA MET A 19 -0.58 3.99 -4.39
C MET A 19 -0.59 3.01 -3.21
N TYR A 20 0.21 3.27 -2.17
CA TYR A 20 0.17 2.51 -0.93
C TYR A 20 -1.24 2.50 -0.31
N VAL A 21 -1.84 3.68 -0.11
CA VAL A 21 -3.18 3.80 0.50
C VAL A 21 -4.24 3.06 -0.32
N VAL A 22 -4.18 3.10 -1.65
CA VAL A 22 -5.18 2.46 -2.52
C VAL A 22 -5.02 0.94 -2.54
N MET A 23 -3.78 0.44 -2.70
CA MET A 23 -3.54 -1.00 -2.87
C MET A 23 -3.45 -1.73 -1.54
N ASP A 24 -2.59 -1.28 -0.62
CA ASP A 24 -2.43 -1.89 0.71
C ASP A 24 -3.66 -1.63 1.60
N GLY A 25 -4.42 -0.56 1.33
CA GLY A 25 -5.67 -0.28 2.03
C GLY A 25 -6.71 -1.40 1.93
N PHE A 26 -6.72 -2.16 0.82
CA PHE A 26 -7.53 -3.37 0.69
C PHE A 26 -7.03 -4.49 1.62
N ASP A 27 -5.73 -4.75 1.66
CA ASP A 27 -5.12 -5.80 2.48
C ASP A 27 -5.36 -5.54 3.97
N LEU A 28 -5.11 -4.29 4.40
CA LEU A 28 -5.40 -3.82 5.75
C LEU A 28 -6.90 -3.90 6.07
N GLY A 29 -7.76 -3.56 5.10
CA GLY A 29 -9.21 -3.68 5.24
C GLY A 29 -9.66 -5.12 5.50
N ILE A 30 -9.12 -6.09 4.75
CA ILE A 30 -9.34 -7.52 4.98
C ILE A 30 -8.81 -7.93 6.36
N GLY A 31 -7.62 -7.48 6.75
CA GLY A 31 -7.05 -7.73 8.07
C GLY A 31 -7.91 -7.21 9.23
N ILE A 32 -8.52 -6.02 9.07
CA ILE A 32 -9.46 -5.45 10.05
C ILE A 32 -10.73 -6.29 10.13
N LEU A 33 -11.26 -6.76 9.00
CA LEU A 33 -12.50 -7.54 8.94
C LEU A 33 -12.32 -9.00 9.41
N PHE A 34 -11.11 -9.55 9.27
CA PHE A 34 -10.78 -10.95 9.57
C PHE A 34 -11.27 -11.48 10.93
N PRO A 35 -11.07 -10.79 12.08
CA PRO A 35 -11.56 -11.28 13.38
C PRO A 35 -13.09 -11.29 13.51
N PHE A 36 -13.82 -10.56 12.67
CA PHE A 36 -15.28 -10.49 12.71
C PHE A 36 -15.96 -11.61 11.92
N VAL A 37 -15.25 -12.24 10.99
CA VAL A 37 -15.73 -13.42 10.26
C VAL A 37 -15.55 -14.66 11.14
N ARG A 38 -16.59 -15.49 11.24
CA ARG A 38 -16.61 -16.69 12.11
C ARG A 38 -16.39 -18.00 11.36
N ASP A 39 -16.69 -18.02 10.06
CA ASP A 39 -16.51 -19.20 9.22
C ASP A 39 -15.04 -19.32 8.80
N ASP A 40 -14.43 -20.49 9.03
CA ASP A 40 -13.03 -20.72 8.70
C ASP A 40 -12.79 -20.81 7.18
N GLY A 41 -13.79 -21.26 6.41
CA GLY A 41 -13.71 -21.28 4.95
C GLY A 41 -13.73 -19.87 4.35
N GLU A 42 -14.57 -18.98 4.87
CA GLU A 42 -14.57 -17.56 4.49
C GLU A 42 -13.25 -16.87 4.83
N ARG A 43 -12.65 -17.19 5.99
CA ARG A 43 -11.32 -16.69 6.39
C ARG A 43 -10.21 -17.15 5.45
N ASP A 44 -10.24 -18.42 5.04
CA ASP A 44 -9.30 -18.94 4.05
C ASP A 44 -9.46 -18.22 2.71
N VAL A 45 -10.70 -17.99 2.26
CA VAL A 45 -10.96 -17.21 1.04
C VAL A 45 -10.40 -15.79 1.16
N MET A 46 -10.68 -15.09 2.27
CA MET A 46 -10.15 -13.74 2.53
C MET A 46 -8.63 -13.71 2.43
N MET A 47 -7.92 -14.64 3.09
CA MET A 47 -6.46 -14.70 3.05
C MET A 47 -5.92 -15.01 1.65
N ASN A 48 -6.57 -15.92 0.92
CA ASN A 48 -6.17 -16.27 -0.45
C ASN A 48 -6.34 -15.11 -1.45
N THR A 49 -7.19 -14.11 -1.15
CA THR A 49 -7.29 -12.89 -1.98
C THR A 49 -6.14 -11.91 -1.77
N VAL A 50 -5.56 -11.88 -0.57
CA VAL A 50 -4.51 -10.92 -0.16
C VAL A 50 -3.11 -11.47 -0.39
N ALA A 51 -2.89 -12.76 -0.10
CA ALA A 51 -1.59 -13.41 -0.16
C ALA A 51 -0.76 -13.18 -1.45
N PRO A 52 -1.34 -13.19 -2.67
CA PRO A 52 -0.53 -13.01 -3.89
C PRO A 52 -0.12 -11.56 -4.18
N VAL A 53 -0.74 -10.56 -3.52
CA VAL A 53 -0.53 -9.13 -3.85
C VAL A 53 0.10 -8.33 -2.71
N TRP A 54 -0.06 -8.78 -1.47
CA TRP A 54 0.36 -8.04 -0.27
C TRP A 54 1.85 -7.61 -0.29
N ASP A 55 2.77 -8.53 -0.59
CA ASP A 55 4.21 -8.21 -0.63
C ASP A 55 4.52 -7.10 -1.65
N GLY A 56 3.80 -7.08 -2.78
CA GLY A 56 3.90 -6.01 -3.78
C GLY A 56 3.33 -4.68 -3.27
N ASN A 57 2.26 -4.72 -2.49
CA ASN A 57 1.60 -3.52 -1.96
C ASN A 57 2.47 -2.81 -0.91
N GLU A 58 3.15 -3.56 -0.05
CA GLU A 58 4.07 -2.99 0.94
C GLU A 58 5.27 -2.25 0.31
N THR A 59 5.70 -2.64 -0.89
CA THR A 59 6.81 -1.95 -1.59
C THR A 59 6.54 -0.47 -1.86
N TRP A 60 5.26 -0.08 -1.99
CA TRP A 60 4.88 1.33 -2.17
C TRP A 60 5.14 2.17 -0.92
N LEU A 61 4.94 1.59 0.26
CA LEU A 61 5.30 2.24 1.52
C LEU A 61 6.81 2.42 1.64
N VAL A 62 7.57 1.40 1.27
CA VAL A 62 9.04 1.45 1.27
C VAL A 62 9.54 2.52 0.31
N LEU A 63 9.00 2.56 -0.91
CA LEU A 63 9.33 3.60 -1.90
C LEU A 63 8.99 5.00 -1.38
N GLY A 64 7.79 5.19 -0.82
CA GLY A 64 7.36 6.48 -0.27
C GLY A 64 8.25 6.93 0.89
N GLY A 65 8.55 6.03 1.83
CA GLY A 65 9.41 6.31 2.99
C GLY A 65 10.86 6.60 2.59
N ALA A 66 11.43 5.81 1.68
CA ALA A 66 12.79 6.04 1.18
C ALA A 66 12.89 7.35 0.39
N ALA A 67 11.90 7.67 -0.44
CA ALA A 67 11.84 8.92 -1.18
C ALA A 67 11.69 10.13 -0.25
N LEU A 68 10.85 10.05 0.79
CA LEU A 68 10.72 11.09 1.82
C LEU A 68 12.00 11.32 2.61
N PHE A 69 12.78 10.26 2.85
CA PHE A 69 14.06 10.39 3.57
C PHE A 69 15.16 11.02 2.72
N GLY A 70 15.16 10.75 1.40
CA GLY A 70 16.22 11.19 0.49
C GLY A 70 15.96 12.51 -0.24
N ALA A 71 14.69 12.90 -0.41
CA ALA A 71 14.29 14.16 -1.03
C ALA A 71 14.41 15.34 -0.05
#